data_AF-A0A2D7PKG9-F1
#
_entry.id   AF-A0A2D7PKG9-F1
#
_cell.length_a   1.000
_cell.length_b   1.000
_cell.length_c   1.000
_cell.angle_alpha   90.00
_cell.angle_beta   90.00
_cell.angle_gamma   90.00
#
_symmetry.space_group_name_H-M   'P 1'
#
loop_
_entity.id
_entity.type
_entity.pdbx_description
1 polymer ?
#
loop_
_entity_poly.entity_id
_entity_poly.type
_entity_poly.pdbx_seq_one_letter_code
_entity_poly.pdbx_strand_id
1 'polypeptide(L)'
;MRNLIVIGCATVLALSLSMGAFAGSITDTDTDGVPDSLDNCDVLANGPLVADSNNCFQTDGDQDGYGNACDVDLSNNNVNDLPDLIDVLGALGTADPAADITCNGAVDLPDLIIVLGALGGAPGPSGIGCAGSIPCTP
;
A
#
# COMPACT_ATOMS: atom_id res chain seq x y z
N MET A 1 -6.15 23.24 -56.06
CA MET A 1 -4.88 23.63 -55.40
C MET A 1 -5.06 24.27 -54.02
N ARG A 2 -6.13 25.06 -53.77
CA ARG A 2 -6.38 25.71 -52.47
C ARG A 2 -6.81 24.78 -51.33
N ASN A 3 -7.36 23.60 -51.65
CA ASN A 3 -7.90 22.66 -50.66
C ASN A 3 -6.88 21.60 -50.18
N LEU A 4 -5.74 21.46 -50.87
CA LEU A 4 -4.68 20.51 -50.51
C LEU A 4 -3.81 21.02 -49.35
N ILE A 5 -3.72 22.35 -49.19
CA ILE A 5 -2.93 23.00 -48.12
C ILE A 5 -3.63 22.84 -46.76
N VAL A 6 -4.97 22.88 -46.73
CA VAL A 6 -5.76 22.78 -45.50
C VAL A 6 -5.77 21.36 -44.94
N ILE A 7 -5.79 20.35 -45.83
CA ILE A 7 -5.76 18.93 -45.44
C ILE A 7 -4.38 18.56 -44.85
N GLY A 8 -3.28 19.06 -45.44
CA GLY A 8 -1.94 18.82 -44.91
C GLY A 8 -1.69 19.43 -43.52
N CYS A 9 -2.31 20.57 -43.21
CA CYS A 9 -2.17 21.24 -41.92
C CYS A 9 -2.98 20.54 -40.81
N ALA A 10 -4.14 19.96 -41.15
CA ALA A 10 -4.99 19.24 -40.20
C ALA A 10 -4.41 17.86 -39.82
N THR A 11 -3.74 17.18 -40.75
CA THR A 11 -3.12 15.86 -40.47
C THR A 11 -1.84 15.98 -39.66
N VAL A 12 -1.07 17.05 -39.82
CA VAL A 12 0.14 17.31 -38.99
C VAL A 12 -0.24 17.61 -37.54
N LEU A 13 -1.34 18.33 -37.31
CA LEU A 13 -1.86 18.63 -35.97
C LEU A 13 -2.40 17.36 -35.27
N ALA A 14 -3.07 16.47 -36.01
CA ALA A 14 -3.60 15.22 -35.47
C ALA A 14 -2.52 14.18 -35.13
N LEU A 15 -1.41 14.12 -35.90
CA LEU A 15 -0.28 13.24 -35.57
C LEU A 15 0.53 13.75 -34.36
N SER A 16 0.52 15.05 -34.06
CA SER A 16 1.23 15.60 -32.90
C SER A 16 0.55 15.35 -31.54
N LEU A 17 -0.74 14.99 -31.51
CA LEU A 17 -1.46 14.65 -30.27
C LEU A 17 -1.23 13.18 -29.83
N SER A 18 -0.58 12.37 -30.66
CA SER A 18 -0.28 10.95 -30.38
C SER A 18 1.03 10.75 -29.63
N MET A 19 1.79 11.81 -29.35
CA MET A 19 2.99 11.75 -28.51
C MET A 19 2.53 11.70 -27.05
N GLY A 20 1.96 10.57 -26.63
CA GLY A 20 1.74 10.30 -25.22
C GLY A 20 3.07 10.53 -24.51
N ALA A 21 3.08 11.47 -23.57
CA ALA A 21 4.24 11.73 -22.76
C ALA A 21 4.55 10.42 -22.01
N PHE A 22 5.62 9.73 -22.41
CA PHE A 22 6.31 8.78 -21.54
C PHE A 22 7.02 9.63 -20.48
N ALA A 23 6.25 10.22 -19.56
CA ALA A 23 6.76 10.40 -18.21
C ALA A 23 7.18 8.99 -17.78
N GLY A 24 8.44 8.81 -17.39
CA GLY A 24 8.93 7.50 -16.96
C GLY A 24 7.92 6.92 -15.97
N SER A 25 7.50 5.67 -16.20
CA SER A 25 6.68 4.96 -15.22
C SER A 25 7.36 5.11 -13.87
N ILE A 26 6.64 5.65 -12.89
CA ILE A 26 7.08 5.54 -11.51
C ILE A 26 7.09 4.04 -11.21
N THR A 27 8.10 3.54 -10.51
CA THR A 27 8.15 2.13 -10.13
C THR A 27 6.98 1.84 -9.18
N ASP A 28 6.33 0.72 -9.42
CA ASP A 28 5.24 0.14 -8.64
C ASP A 28 5.52 -1.37 -8.71
N THR A 29 6.17 -1.88 -7.67
CA THR A 29 6.82 -3.18 -7.65
C THR A 29 5.81 -4.32 -7.53
N ASP A 30 4.72 -4.12 -6.81
CA ASP A 30 3.66 -5.11 -6.62
C ASP A 30 2.44 -4.89 -7.53
N THR A 31 2.44 -3.80 -8.31
CA THR A 31 1.45 -3.45 -9.33
C THR A 31 0.06 -3.15 -8.78
N ASP A 32 0.00 -2.64 -7.56
CA ASP A 32 -1.24 -2.34 -6.86
C ASP A 32 -1.80 -0.93 -7.13
N GLY A 33 -1.07 -0.13 -7.90
CA GLY A 33 -1.45 1.23 -8.29
C GLY A 33 -0.93 2.33 -7.37
N VAL A 34 -0.11 1.99 -6.39
CA VAL A 34 0.64 2.94 -5.55
C VAL A 34 2.12 2.87 -5.96
N PRO A 35 2.77 4.00 -6.30
CA PRO A 35 4.19 3.96 -6.62
C PRO A 35 5.03 3.67 -5.37
N ASP A 36 6.09 2.86 -5.49
CA ASP A 36 6.93 2.37 -4.36
C ASP A 36 7.24 3.47 -3.34
N SER A 37 7.65 4.66 -3.79
CA SER A 37 8.03 5.79 -2.90
C SER A 37 6.89 6.37 -2.04
N LEU A 38 5.65 5.98 -2.30
CA LEU A 38 4.44 6.41 -1.59
C LEU A 38 3.67 5.22 -1.01
N ASP A 39 4.21 4.01 -1.16
CA ASP A 39 3.56 2.76 -0.80
C ASP A 39 3.97 2.34 0.61
N ASN A 40 2.98 2.17 1.50
CA ASN A 40 3.23 1.68 2.84
C ASN A 40 3.52 0.16 2.89
N CYS A 41 3.46 -0.53 1.76
CA CYS A 41 3.70 -1.96 1.62
C CYS A 41 4.28 -2.36 0.25
N ASP A 42 5.42 -1.77 -0.15
CA ASP A 42 5.97 -1.71 -1.52
C ASP A 42 6.28 -3.04 -2.25
N VAL A 43 6.07 -4.20 -1.63
CA VAL A 43 6.26 -5.51 -2.23
C VAL A 43 5.05 -6.44 -2.08
N LEU A 44 3.98 -6.00 -1.42
CA LEU A 44 2.78 -6.76 -1.19
C LEU A 44 1.54 -5.89 -1.39
N ALA A 45 0.85 -6.16 -2.50
CA ALA A 45 -0.28 -5.37 -2.95
C ALA A 45 -1.33 -5.10 -1.88
N ASN A 46 -1.57 -3.82 -1.62
CA ASN A 46 -2.63 -3.29 -0.77
C ASN A 46 -3.16 -1.96 -1.33
N GLY A 47 -3.19 -1.81 -2.66
CA GLY A 47 -3.45 -0.56 -3.37
C GLY A 47 -4.75 -0.57 -4.19
N PRO A 48 -5.14 0.57 -4.77
CA PRO A 48 -6.45 0.75 -5.40
C PRO A 48 -6.69 -0.13 -6.63
N LEU A 49 -5.65 -0.66 -7.28
CA LEU A 49 -5.77 -1.61 -8.40
C LEU A 49 -5.83 -3.05 -7.92
N VAL A 50 -5.09 -3.38 -6.86
CA VAL A 50 -5.03 -4.71 -6.26
C VAL A 50 -5.08 -4.56 -4.75
N ALA A 51 -6.28 -4.69 -4.19
CA ALA A 51 -6.52 -4.51 -2.77
C ALA A 51 -5.94 -5.66 -1.92
N ASP A 52 -5.77 -5.38 -0.63
CA ASP A 52 -5.51 -6.41 0.36
C ASP A 52 -6.77 -7.23 0.70
N SER A 53 -6.71 -7.97 1.81
CA SER A 53 -7.86 -8.71 2.34
C SER A 53 -9.06 -7.78 2.55
N ASN A 54 -10.22 -8.17 2.03
CA ASN A 54 -11.48 -7.44 2.20
C ASN A 54 -11.57 -6.05 1.55
N ASN A 55 -10.75 -5.78 0.53
CA ASN A 55 -10.83 -4.56 -0.28
C ASN A 55 -10.48 -3.29 0.52
N CYS A 56 -9.45 -3.38 1.37
CA CYS A 56 -8.83 -2.23 1.98
C CYS A 56 -7.60 -1.78 1.18
N PHE A 57 -7.24 -0.52 1.39
CA PHE A 57 -6.26 0.17 0.57
C PHE A 57 -5.37 1.02 1.46
N GLN A 58 -4.07 0.72 1.46
CA GLN A 58 -3.05 1.49 2.16
C GLN A 58 -3.44 1.76 3.63
N THR A 59 -4.08 0.78 4.29
CA THR A 59 -4.44 0.89 5.70
C THR A 59 -3.17 0.86 6.54
N ASP A 60 -3.05 1.83 7.44
CA ASP A 60 -1.98 1.97 8.42
C ASP A 60 -2.66 2.39 9.73
N GLY A 61 -2.97 1.39 10.57
CA GLY A 61 -3.85 1.55 11.72
C GLY A 61 -3.21 2.27 12.92
N ASP A 62 -1.90 2.07 13.12
CA ASP A 62 -1.13 2.68 14.20
C ASP A 62 -0.33 3.92 13.74
N GLN A 63 -0.37 4.23 12.44
CA GLN A 63 0.21 5.42 11.81
C GLN A 63 1.73 5.46 11.92
N ASP A 64 2.37 4.31 11.73
CA ASP A 64 3.82 4.19 11.79
C ASP A 64 4.50 4.25 10.40
N GLY A 65 3.70 4.19 9.33
CA GLY A 65 4.13 4.25 7.93
C GLY A 65 4.31 2.89 7.26
N TYR A 66 4.04 1.79 7.96
CA TYR A 66 3.88 0.47 7.37
C TYR A 66 2.39 0.14 7.23
N GLY A 67 2.03 -0.52 6.13
CA GLY A 67 0.66 -0.93 5.90
C GLY A 67 0.32 -2.21 6.66
N ASN A 68 -0.88 -2.30 7.26
CA ASN A 68 -1.38 -3.50 7.95
C ASN A 68 -1.16 -4.80 7.12
N ALA A 69 -1.17 -4.71 5.79
CA ALA A 69 -0.94 -5.85 4.90
C ALA A 69 0.42 -6.54 5.08
N CYS A 70 1.48 -5.79 5.44
CA CYS A 70 2.82 -6.29 5.71
C CYS A 70 3.38 -5.83 7.05
N ASP A 71 2.53 -5.29 7.91
CA ASP A 71 2.91 -4.92 9.26
C ASP A 71 2.16 -5.75 10.29
N VAL A 72 2.93 -6.44 11.12
CA VAL A 72 2.42 -7.11 12.31
C VAL A 72 3.17 -6.67 13.57
N ASP A 73 4.07 -5.68 13.48
CA ASP A 73 4.85 -5.10 14.58
C ASP A 73 4.05 -4.00 15.29
N LEU A 74 2.90 -4.40 15.86
CA LEU A 74 1.99 -3.52 16.59
C LEU A 74 2.65 -2.77 17.75
N SER A 75 3.69 -3.37 18.34
CA SER A 75 4.46 -2.77 19.42
C SER A 75 5.52 -1.78 18.94
N ASN A 76 5.68 -1.64 17.62
CA ASN A 76 6.55 -0.67 16.96
C ASN A 76 8.02 -0.79 17.41
N ASN A 77 8.50 -2.01 17.56
CA ASN A 77 9.83 -2.31 18.10
C ASN A 77 10.86 -2.75 17.03
N ASN A 78 10.45 -2.75 15.77
CA ASN A 78 11.09 -3.24 14.55
C ASN A 78 11.28 -4.76 14.47
N VAL A 79 10.51 -5.53 15.25
CA VAL A 79 10.57 -6.99 15.28
C VAL A 79 9.18 -7.55 15.53
N ASN A 80 8.75 -8.48 14.68
CA ASN A 80 7.50 -9.20 14.86
C ASN A 80 7.69 -10.24 15.96
N ASP A 81 7.26 -9.95 17.18
CA ASP A 81 7.50 -10.78 18.35
C ASP A 81 6.28 -10.94 19.27
N LEU A 82 6.54 -11.38 20.51
CA LEU A 82 5.48 -11.79 21.43
C LEU A 82 4.64 -10.62 21.96
N PRO A 83 5.21 -9.42 22.21
CA PRO A 83 4.47 -8.17 22.36
C PRO A 83 3.35 -7.99 21.34
N ASP A 84 3.60 -8.12 20.04
CA ASP A 84 2.58 -7.86 19.02
C ASP A 84 1.44 -8.89 19.07
N LEU A 85 1.80 -10.15 19.35
CA LEU A 85 0.82 -11.20 19.61
C LEU A 85 -0.07 -10.86 20.82
N ILE A 86 0.51 -10.28 21.87
CA ILE A 86 -0.26 -9.87 23.06
C ILE A 86 -1.22 -8.73 22.70
N ASP A 87 -0.83 -7.81 21.81
CA ASP A 87 -1.69 -6.72 21.36
C ASP A 87 -2.90 -7.23 20.58
N VAL A 88 -2.72 -8.15 19.63
CA VAL A 88 -3.87 -8.79 18.93
C VAL A 88 -4.76 -9.56 19.89
N LEU A 89 -4.17 -10.35 20.80
CA LEU A 89 -4.95 -11.10 21.81
C LEU A 89 -5.74 -10.16 22.74
N GLY A 90 -5.18 -9.00 23.07
CA GLY A 90 -5.82 -7.96 23.87
C GLY A 90 -6.96 -7.25 23.13
N ALA A 91 -6.89 -7.20 21.80
CA ALA A 91 -7.87 -6.56 20.93
C ALA A 91 -8.97 -7.49 20.40
N LEU A 92 -8.93 -8.80 20.67
CA LEU A 92 -9.92 -9.77 20.17
C LEU A 92 -11.39 -9.33 20.40
N GLY A 93 -12.18 -9.34 19.33
CA GLY A 93 -13.59 -8.96 19.32
C GLY A 93 -13.84 -7.45 19.28
N THR A 94 -12.80 -6.63 19.14
CA THR A 94 -12.90 -5.19 18.87
C THR A 94 -12.77 -4.90 17.37
N ALA A 95 -12.82 -3.62 16.99
CA ALA A 95 -12.52 -3.13 15.65
C ALA A 95 -11.31 -2.20 15.70
N ASP A 96 -10.29 -2.59 16.48
CA ASP A 96 -9.03 -1.85 16.55
C ASP A 96 -8.37 -1.84 15.16
N PRO A 97 -8.13 -0.65 14.56
CA PRO A 97 -7.63 -0.56 13.21
C PRO A 97 -6.18 -1.03 13.05
N ALA A 98 -5.37 -1.04 14.12
CA ALA A 98 -4.01 -1.55 14.05
C ALA A 98 -4.03 -3.09 14.12
N ALA A 99 -4.83 -3.65 15.02
CA ALA A 99 -4.88 -5.11 15.22
C ALA A 99 -5.81 -5.86 14.24
N ASP A 100 -6.66 -5.17 13.47
CA ASP A 100 -7.46 -5.74 12.37
C ASP A 100 -6.61 -5.84 11.09
N ILE A 101 -5.69 -6.81 11.10
CA ILE A 101 -4.69 -7.04 10.04
C ILE A 101 -5.37 -7.39 8.70
N THR A 102 -6.47 -8.14 8.76
CA THR A 102 -7.24 -8.52 7.57
C THR A 102 -8.23 -7.44 7.11
N CYS A 103 -8.31 -6.33 7.84
CA CYS A 103 -9.21 -5.21 7.60
C CYS A 103 -10.67 -5.65 7.40
N ASN A 104 -11.11 -6.69 8.12
CA ASN A 104 -12.44 -7.26 7.96
C ASN A 104 -13.51 -6.56 8.82
N GLY A 105 -13.09 -5.58 9.62
CA GLY A 105 -13.90 -4.82 10.56
C GLY A 105 -13.92 -5.39 11.98
N ALA A 106 -13.14 -6.44 12.25
CA ALA A 106 -13.01 -7.04 13.56
C ALA A 106 -11.66 -7.74 13.75
N VAL A 107 -11.11 -7.62 14.95
CA VAL A 107 -9.93 -8.39 15.38
C VAL A 107 -10.37 -9.80 15.77
N ASP A 108 -10.05 -10.80 14.97
CA ASP A 108 -10.47 -12.17 15.14
C ASP A 108 -9.38 -13.22 14.82
N LEU A 109 -9.79 -14.47 14.58
CA LEU A 109 -8.87 -15.59 14.44
C LEU A 109 -7.97 -15.48 13.18
N PRO A 110 -8.48 -15.07 12.00
CA PRO A 110 -7.66 -14.66 10.87
C PRO A 110 -6.47 -13.76 11.22
N ASP A 111 -6.69 -12.66 11.95
CA ASP A 111 -5.60 -11.73 12.30
C ASP A 111 -4.56 -12.40 13.20
N LEU A 112 -5.04 -13.18 14.18
CA LEU A 112 -4.18 -13.96 15.07
C LEU A 112 -3.30 -14.97 14.31
N ILE A 113 -3.83 -15.62 13.28
CA ILE A 113 -3.08 -16.58 12.45
C ILE A 113 -1.97 -15.86 11.66
N ILE A 114 -2.23 -14.65 11.17
CA ILE A 114 -1.24 -13.85 10.44
C ILE A 114 -0.08 -13.48 11.36
N VAL A 115 -0.37 -12.90 12.54
CA VAL A 115 0.68 -12.50 13.50
C VAL A 115 1.52 -13.70 13.94
N LEU A 116 0.89 -14.83 14.25
CA LEU A 116 1.61 -16.07 14.60
C LEU A 116 2.51 -16.58 13.48
N GLY A 117 2.11 -16.42 12.22
CA GLY A 117 2.88 -16.83 11.05
C GLY A 117 4.07 -15.93 10.73
N ALA A 118 4.04 -14.68 11.19
CA ALA A 118 5.03 -13.65 10.90
C ALA A 118 6.07 -13.45 12.02
N LEU A 119 5.95 -14.16 13.15
CA LEU A 119 6.88 -14.09 14.28
C LEU A 119 8.34 -14.35 13.87
N GLY A 120 9.24 -13.54 14.39
CA GLY A 120 10.67 -13.53 14.07
C GLY A 120 11.02 -12.75 12.80
N GLY A 121 10.02 -12.15 12.14
CA GLY A 121 10.20 -11.22 11.03
C GLY A 121 10.41 -9.77 11.49
N ALA A 122 10.24 -8.85 10.54
CA ALA A 122 10.25 -7.40 10.73
C ALA A 122 9.07 -6.81 9.94
N PRO A 123 8.63 -5.57 10.23
CA PRO A 123 7.58 -4.90 9.48
C PRO A 123 8.00 -4.56 8.04
N GLY A 124 7.01 -4.43 7.15
CA GLY A 124 7.17 -3.95 5.79
C GLY A 124 7.80 -4.97 4.82
N PRO A 125 8.56 -4.51 3.81
CA PRO A 125 9.05 -3.13 3.60
C PRO A 125 7.96 -2.10 3.25
N SER A 126 8.28 -0.83 3.53
CA SER A 126 7.52 0.37 3.16
C SER A 126 8.47 1.30 2.40
N GLY A 127 7.97 1.95 1.35
CA GLY A 127 8.73 2.96 0.62
C GLY A 127 8.56 4.38 1.16
N ILE A 128 7.76 4.57 2.22
CA ILE A 128 7.56 5.87 2.86
C ILE A 128 8.76 6.22 3.74
N GLY A 129 9.32 7.43 3.56
CA GLY A 129 10.56 7.84 4.23
C GLY A 129 10.48 8.03 5.76
N CYS A 130 9.28 8.06 6.34
CA CYS A 130 9.07 8.13 7.79
C CYS A 130 8.68 6.79 8.44
N ALA A 131 8.63 5.69 7.68
CA ALA A 131 8.22 4.39 8.20
C ALA A 131 9.01 3.98 9.46
N GLY A 132 8.30 3.45 10.46
CA GLY A 132 8.82 3.15 11.80
C GLY A 132 8.82 4.34 12.77
N SER A 133 8.06 5.41 12.47
CA SER A 133 7.90 6.54 13.40
C SER A 133 6.45 6.97 13.51
N ILE A 134 5.98 7.24 14.73
CA ILE A 134 4.59 7.63 14.97
C ILE A 134 4.50 9.12 15.36
N PRO A 135 3.68 9.95 14.67
CA PRO A 135 2.93 9.62 13.46
C PRO A 135 3.80 9.74 12.19
N CYS A 136 3.67 8.78 11.28
CA CYS A 136 4.14 8.85 9.91
C CYS A 136 2.94 9.13 9.00
N THR A 137 2.90 10.35 8.46
CA THR A 137 1.87 10.76 7.51
C THR A 137 2.52 10.93 6.14
N PRO A 138 2.17 10.12 5.12
CA PRO A 138 2.68 10.29 3.76
C PRO A 138 2.27 11.62 3.10
#